data_AF-A0A3N6PTT8-F1
#
_entry.id   AF-A0A3N6PTT8-F1
#
_cell.length_a   1.000
_cell.length_b   1.000
_cell.length_c   1.000
_cell.angle_alpha   90.00
_cell.angle_beta   90.00
_cell.angle_gamma   90.00
#
_symmetry.space_group_name_H-M   'P 1'
#
loop_
_entity.id
_entity.type
_entity.pdbx_description
1 polymer ?
#
loop_
_entity_poly.entity_id
_entity_poly.type
_entity_poly.pdbx_seq_one_letter_code
_entity_poly.pdbx_strand_id
1 'polypeptide(L)'
;MTGSVSDGCDRPLVGRRAVLAATTGLTVGTSGCVRRVRSIVNRDGIDQLSLTITTVPADGDRESILLARAVRAAFEDAGMDVRIEMRSQEEFFRSVLINHDFDVYVGQHPGGVDPDYLYEALHSRYVDEAGWQNPFGFSNLAFDDVLEAQRAADGDDREEAVADTLEALAAEQPFVPICVPDEYRLARTDRFDGWDDASLATRTALLGLEPVGDDADDRTLRVVHTDARPAENLNPLMVEYRDQGGIADLVYDSLATETDDGDVTPWLATDWEWDDGTMTVDLREDCQFHDGETLTAEDAAFTYRFLADTTLGGDVAAPSPRYRGRVASVESVDDLDEHRLELSFETGAPAAERALTVPVLPKHVWEERSEVPSVPGVRVAGGTTEALVTDNVPPIGSGPFRFTEWQERDYVAFERFDDHFTLEDGVDRPEPTVAALRVSIDPRSTSAIERVADNDADVTTLPLESYVVDDVLESSREDVRVLETPSWSFYHLGFNARKAPFGNPRFRRVVGRLLDKEWLVEDVFDGHARPVATPVTPEWVPDALEWNGEDPAVPFLGEGGRLNETAVRDAFEDAGFRHDGDRLRVSR
;
A
#
# COMPACT_ATOMS: atom_id res chain seq x y z
N MET A 1 -65.41 36.60 12.88
CA MET A 1 -66.88 36.67 12.80
C MET A 1 -67.27 36.49 11.34
N THR A 2 -68.08 35.46 11.06
CA THR A 2 -69.05 35.30 9.94
C THR A 2 -68.60 35.61 8.50
N GLY A 3 -68.66 34.73 7.51
CA GLY A 3 -69.30 33.41 7.41
C GLY A 3 -69.09 32.76 6.01
N SER A 4 -69.42 31.47 5.97
CA SER A 4 -69.42 30.47 4.88
C SER A 4 -70.31 30.84 3.68
N VAL A 5 -70.25 30.16 2.51
CA VAL A 5 -70.98 28.91 2.17
C VAL A 5 -70.30 28.13 1.01
N SER A 6 -70.45 26.80 1.13
CA SER A 6 -70.01 25.63 0.35
C SER A 6 -70.94 25.18 -0.79
N ASP A 7 -70.40 24.38 -1.73
CA ASP A 7 -70.94 23.12 -2.29
C ASP A 7 -69.79 22.48 -3.11
N GLY A 8 -69.30 21.23 -2.93
CA GLY A 8 -69.98 19.92 -2.93
C GLY A 8 -70.10 19.43 -4.40
N CYS A 9 -69.67 18.25 -4.89
CA CYS A 9 -69.03 17.05 -4.35
C CYS A 9 -68.52 16.18 -5.54
N ASP A 10 -67.76 15.14 -5.21
CA ASP A 10 -67.50 13.86 -5.93
C ASP A 10 -66.30 13.67 -6.89
N ARG A 11 -65.39 12.80 -6.40
CA ARG A 11 -64.44 11.96 -7.14
C ARG A 11 -65.18 10.73 -7.73
N PRO A 12 -64.57 9.95 -8.64
CA PRO A 12 -63.78 8.82 -8.16
C PRO A 12 -62.44 8.57 -8.88
N LEU A 13 -61.62 7.79 -8.18
CA LEU A 13 -60.26 7.33 -8.45
C LEU A 13 -60.22 6.27 -9.58
N VAL A 14 -59.18 6.28 -10.42
CA VAL A 14 -58.63 5.06 -11.07
C VAL A 14 -57.12 5.23 -11.28
N GLY A 15 -56.35 4.19 -10.94
CA GLY A 15 -54.90 4.16 -11.04
C GLY A 15 -54.32 3.44 -12.27
N ARG A 16 -52.98 3.54 -12.31
CA ARG A 16 -51.94 2.68 -12.91
C ARG A 16 -51.96 2.37 -14.43
N ARG A 17 -50.79 2.72 -15.00
CA ARG A 17 -50.10 2.22 -16.20
C ARG A 17 -50.62 2.65 -17.57
N ALA A 18 -49.84 3.50 -18.25
CA ALA A 18 -49.21 3.15 -19.53
C ALA A 18 -48.16 4.21 -19.92
N VAL A 19 -46.93 3.75 -20.11
CA VAL A 19 -45.85 4.45 -20.82
C VAL A 19 -46.18 4.43 -22.31
N LEU A 20 -46.11 5.57 -23.00
CA LEU A 20 -45.53 5.68 -24.35
C LEU A 20 -45.54 7.12 -24.91
N ALA A 21 -44.44 7.40 -25.61
CA ALA A 21 -44.26 8.34 -26.72
C ALA A 21 -43.86 9.79 -26.41
N ALA A 22 -42.59 10.05 -26.76
CA ALA A 22 -41.89 11.32 -26.80
C ALA A 22 -42.34 12.23 -27.94
N THR A 23 -42.23 13.55 -27.74
CA THR A 23 -41.91 14.53 -28.80
C THR A 23 -41.25 15.79 -28.22
N THR A 24 -39.94 15.91 -28.47
CA THR A 24 -39.19 17.10 -28.93
C THR A 24 -39.21 18.42 -28.14
N GLY A 25 -38.00 18.85 -27.73
CA GLY A 25 -37.69 20.24 -27.41
C GLY A 25 -36.23 20.46 -26.99
N LEU A 26 -35.27 20.25 -27.90
CA LEU A 26 -33.86 20.62 -27.71
C LEU A 26 -33.68 22.12 -27.98
N THR A 27 -33.28 22.88 -26.96
CA THR A 27 -32.63 24.19 -27.12
C THR A 27 -31.12 24.00 -27.01
N VAL A 28 -30.41 24.23 -28.11
CA VAL A 28 -28.95 24.21 -28.22
C VAL A 28 -28.38 25.52 -27.67
N GLY A 29 -27.47 25.41 -26.71
CA GLY A 29 -26.51 26.45 -26.30
C GLY A 29 -25.10 25.88 -26.34
N THR A 30 -24.26 26.48 -27.17
CA THR A 30 -22.88 26.15 -27.57
C THR A 30 -21.89 26.18 -26.39
N SER A 31 -20.85 25.34 -26.24
CA SER A 31 -19.76 25.09 -27.19
C SER A 31 -18.86 23.95 -26.69
N GLY A 32 -18.31 23.13 -27.61
CA GLY A 32 -17.08 22.37 -27.36
C GLY A 32 -17.23 20.87 -27.10
N CYS A 33 -17.64 20.10 -28.11
CA CYS A 33 -17.13 18.76 -28.45
C CYS A 33 -17.94 18.18 -29.62
N VAL A 34 -17.39 18.20 -30.83
CA VAL A 34 -17.95 17.46 -31.96
C VAL A 34 -16.86 16.54 -32.52
N ARG A 35 -16.93 15.26 -32.16
CA ARG A 35 -16.80 14.10 -33.07
C ARG A 35 -16.81 12.77 -32.30
N ARG A 36 -18.02 12.22 -32.06
CA ARG A 36 -18.34 10.82 -32.35
C ARG A 36 -19.83 10.57 -32.13
N VAL A 37 -20.63 10.77 -33.17
CA VAL A 37 -21.92 10.11 -33.30
C VAL A 37 -21.83 9.30 -34.58
N ARG A 38 -21.55 8.01 -34.45
CA ARG A 38 -21.65 7.04 -35.55
C ARG A 38 -22.71 6.02 -35.17
N SER A 39 -23.80 6.08 -35.94
CA SER A 39 -24.83 5.08 -36.22
C SER A 39 -25.12 4.00 -35.17
N ILE A 40 -26.27 4.17 -34.52
CA ILE A 40 -27.16 3.07 -34.17
C ILE A 40 -27.68 2.49 -35.49
N VAL A 41 -27.01 1.44 -35.99
CA VAL A 41 -27.53 0.23 -36.67
C VAL A 41 -26.28 -0.57 -37.07
N ASN A 42 -25.76 -1.36 -36.14
CA ASN A 42 -25.04 -2.59 -36.44
C ASN A 42 -25.31 -3.54 -35.27
N ARG A 43 -26.14 -4.55 -35.51
CA ARG A 43 -26.56 -5.55 -34.51
C ARG A 43 -25.62 -6.77 -34.52
N ASP A 44 -24.32 -6.53 -34.71
CA ASP A 44 -23.24 -7.55 -34.75
C ASP A 44 -21.92 -7.04 -34.11
N GLY A 45 -21.99 -6.05 -33.21
CA GLY A 45 -20.82 -5.30 -32.71
C GLY A 45 -19.95 -6.07 -31.72
N ILE A 46 -19.18 -7.04 -32.20
CA ILE A 46 -18.15 -7.75 -31.45
C ILE A 46 -16.79 -7.11 -31.78
N ASP A 47 -16.26 -6.26 -30.88
CA ASP A 47 -14.93 -5.63 -31.01
C ASP A 47 -13.84 -6.52 -30.36
N GLN A 48 -12.60 -6.42 -30.83
CA GLN A 48 -11.46 -7.10 -30.17
C GLN A 48 -11.28 -6.52 -28.77
N LEU A 49 -10.99 -7.35 -27.77
CA LEU A 49 -10.71 -6.85 -26.43
C LEU A 49 -9.44 -5.99 -26.49
N SER A 50 -9.56 -4.70 -26.18
CA SER A 50 -8.43 -3.78 -26.06
C SER A 50 -8.35 -3.27 -24.64
N LEU A 51 -7.13 -3.18 -24.12
CA LEU A 51 -6.85 -2.70 -22.76
C LEU A 51 -5.51 -1.99 -22.69
N THR A 52 -5.33 -1.19 -21.64
CA THR A 52 -4.05 -0.59 -21.27
C THR A 52 -3.49 -1.24 -20.00
N ILE A 53 -2.21 -1.59 -20.03
CA ILE A 53 -1.41 -1.92 -18.84
C ILE A 53 -0.72 -0.63 -18.38
N THR A 54 -1.15 -0.10 -17.24
CA THR A 54 -0.48 1.04 -16.59
C THR A 54 0.69 0.51 -15.76
N THR A 55 1.85 1.14 -15.85
CA THR A 55 3.04 0.80 -15.03
C THR A 55 3.96 2.03 -14.92
N VAL A 56 5.11 1.85 -14.27
CA VAL A 56 6.14 2.89 -14.10
C VAL A 56 7.31 2.67 -15.05
N PRO A 57 8.09 3.70 -15.40
CA PRO A 57 9.29 3.55 -16.21
C PRO A 57 10.44 2.91 -15.41
N ALA A 58 11.50 2.52 -16.12
CA ALA A 58 12.62 1.77 -15.54
C ALA A 58 13.48 2.56 -14.52
N ASP A 59 13.34 3.88 -14.47
CA ASP A 59 13.93 4.75 -13.45
C ASP A 59 13.09 4.82 -12.17
N GLY A 60 11.83 4.38 -12.21
CA GLY A 60 11.00 4.16 -11.02
C GLY A 60 11.10 2.73 -10.50
N ASP A 61 10.87 1.75 -11.37
CA ASP A 61 10.98 0.32 -11.06
C ASP A 61 11.20 -0.46 -12.37
N ARG A 62 12.38 -1.05 -12.52
CA ARG A 62 12.80 -1.76 -13.73
C ARG A 62 12.04 -3.07 -13.89
N GLU A 63 11.86 -3.82 -12.82
CA GLU A 63 11.17 -5.10 -12.76
C GLU A 63 9.71 -4.93 -13.18
N SER A 64 9.02 -3.87 -12.71
CA SER A 64 7.66 -3.53 -13.11
C SER A 64 7.47 -3.39 -14.62
N ILE A 65 8.34 -2.65 -15.31
CA ILE A 65 8.22 -2.46 -16.77
C ILE A 65 8.61 -3.72 -17.56
N LEU A 66 9.52 -4.54 -17.04
CA LEU A 66 9.86 -5.83 -17.64
C LEU A 66 8.68 -6.81 -17.51
N LEU A 67 8.09 -6.93 -16.33
CA LEU A 67 6.86 -7.68 -16.10
C LEU A 67 5.72 -7.19 -16.99
N ALA A 68 5.49 -5.87 -17.08
CA ALA A 68 4.44 -5.31 -17.93
C ALA A 68 4.61 -5.67 -19.41
N ARG A 69 5.85 -5.78 -19.91
CA ARG A 69 6.14 -6.23 -21.28
C ARG A 69 5.86 -7.71 -21.46
N ALA A 70 6.22 -8.54 -20.49
CA ALA A 70 5.94 -9.97 -20.52
C ALA A 70 4.43 -10.26 -20.44
N VAL A 71 3.70 -9.59 -19.54
CA VAL A 71 2.24 -9.64 -19.43
C VAL A 71 1.59 -9.19 -20.75
N ARG A 72 2.09 -8.10 -21.35
CA ARG A 72 1.61 -7.64 -22.67
C ARG A 72 1.77 -8.74 -23.72
N ALA A 73 2.94 -9.38 -23.81
CA ALA A 73 3.18 -10.44 -24.77
C ALA A 73 2.21 -11.60 -24.57
N ALA A 74 2.03 -12.06 -23.33
CA ALA A 74 1.07 -13.12 -23.00
C ALA A 74 -0.38 -12.76 -23.38
N PHE A 75 -0.78 -11.50 -23.21
CA PHE A 75 -2.12 -11.03 -23.57
C PHE A 75 -2.30 -10.88 -25.09
N GLU A 76 -1.27 -10.44 -25.80
CA GLU A 76 -1.26 -10.37 -27.28
C GLU A 76 -1.37 -11.78 -27.88
N ASP A 77 -0.65 -12.76 -27.33
CA ASP A 77 -0.72 -14.18 -27.70
C ASP A 77 -2.10 -14.79 -27.39
N ALA A 78 -2.79 -14.29 -26.36
CA ALA A 78 -4.19 -14.60 -26.06
C ALA A 78 -5.20 -13.84 -26.95
N GLY A 79 -4.75 -13.03 -27.91
CA GLY A 79 -5.59 -12.36 -28.89
C GLY A 79 -6.14 -11.00 -28.49
N MET A 80 -5.59 -10.35 -27.47
CA MET A 80 -5.98 -9.00 -27.01
C MET A 80 -5.19 -7.89 -27.72
N ASP A 81 -5.77 -6.68 -27.84
CA ASP A 81 -5.08 -5.46 -28.32
C ASP A 81 -4.58 -4.63 -27.13
N VAL A 82 -3.29 -4.80 -26.79
CA VAL A 82 -2.72 -4.27 -25.55
C VAL A 82 -1.81 -3.08 -25.79
N ARG A 83 -1.92 -2.06 -24.94
CA ARG A 83 -0.98 -0.92 -24.88
C ARG A 83 -0.34 -0.86 -23.50
N ILE A 84 0.93 -0.47 -23.44
CA ILE A 84 1.59 -0.12 -22.18
C ILE A 84 1.59 1.40 -22.06
N GLU A 85 1.17 1.89 -20.91
CA GLU A 85 1.22 3.29 -20.53
C GLU A 85 2.12 3.44 -19.31
N MET A 86 3.26 4.10 -19.50
CA MET A 86 4.21 4.40 -18.43
C MET A 86 3.90 5.79 -17.86
N ARG A 87 3.92 5.91 -16.54
CA ARG A 87 3.72 7.17 -15.80
C ARG A 87 4.80 7.31 -14.74
N SER A 88 5.14 8.53 -14.32
CA SER A 88 6.02 8.68 -13.15
C SER A 88 5.41 7.97 -11.93
N GLN A 89 6.21 7.64 -10.92
CA GLN A 89 5.73 6.94 -9.72
C GLN A 89 4.52 7.66 -9.08
N GLU A 90 4.61 8.98 -8.93
CA GLU A 90 3.53 9.83 -8.40
C GLU A 90 2.27 9.77 -9.28
N GLU A 91 2.42 9.93 -10.60
CA GLU A 91 1.28 9.87 -11.54
C GLU A 91 0.66 8.48 -11.61
N PHE A 92 1.47 7.43 -11.46
CA PHE A 92 1.02 6.05 -11.37
C PHE A 92 0.15 5.84 -10.13
N PHE A 93 0.65 6.17 -8.93
CA PHE A 93 -0.14 6.04 -7.70
C PHE A 93 -1.38 6.92 -7.72
N ARG A 94 -1.28 8.17 -8.19
CA ARG A 94 -2.44 9.04 -8.35
C ARG A 94 -3.48 8.45 -9.32
N SER A 95 -3.04 7.77 -10.37
CA SER A 95 -3.94 7.07 -11.29
C SER A 95 -4.64 5.88 -10.66
N VAL A 96 -3.88 5.05 -9.94
CA VAL A 96 -4.34 3.77 -9.43
C VAL A 96 -5.12 3.93 -8.14
N LEU A 97 -4.55 4.67 -7.17
CA LEU A 97 -5.05 4.79 -5.81
C LEU A 97 -6.08 5.91 -5.65
N ILE A 98 -5.98 6.99 -6.42
CA ILE A 98 -6.87 8.16 -6.24
C ILE A 98 -7.93 8.23 -7.33
N ASN A 99 -7.51 8.27 -8.59
CA ASN A 99 -8.42 8.48 -9.72
C ASN A 99 -9.10 7.20 -10.21
N HIS A 100 -8.61 6.03 -9.80
CA HIS A 100 -9.02 4.71 -10.31
C HIS A 100 -9.04 4.63 -11.85
N ASP A 101 -8.14 5.36 -12.51
CA ASP A 101 -8.08 5.51 -13.98
C ASP A 101 -7.07 4.56 -14.62
N PHE A 102 -7.40 3.27 -14.58
CA PHE A 102 -6.61 2.21 -15.22
C PHE A 102 -7.53 1.08 -15.68
N ASP A 103 -7.06 0.23 -16.60
CA ASP A 103 -7.77 -1.01 -16.96
C ASP A 103 -7.19 -2.18 -16.16
N VAL A 104 -5.89 -2.39 -16.32
CA VAL A 104 -5.04 -3.22 -15.45
C VAL A 104 -3.73 -2.49 -15.18
N TYR A 105 -3.02 -2.88 -14.12
CA TYR A 105 -1.68 -2.36 -13.85
C TYR A 105 -0.73 -3.47 -13.42
N VAL A 106 0.56 -3.24 -13.64
CA VAL A 106 1.64 -4.05 -13.07
C VAL A 106 2.49 -3.14 -12.20
N GLY A 107 2.69 -3.55 -10.96
CA GLY A 107 3.45 -2.82 -9.96
C GLY A 107 3.69 -3.65 -8.72
N GLN A 108 4.41 -3.07 -7.76
CA GLN A 108 4.64 -3.65 -6.46
C GLN A 108 3.57 -3.19 -5.45
N HIS A 109 3.08 -4.11 -4.64
CA HIS A 109 2.24 -3.84 -3.48
C HIS A 109 3.11 -3.89 -2.21
N PRO A 110 2.96 -2.96 -1.25
CA PRO A 110 3.79 -2.93 -0.04
C PRO A 110 3.55 -4.12 0.91
N GLY A 111 2.42 -4.80 0.76
CA GLY A 111 2.03 -5.99 1.54
C GLY A 111 2.06 -5.77 3.05
N GLY A 112 2.48 -6.80 3.79
CA GLY A 112 2.61 -6.80 5.24
C GLY A 112 2.90 -8.23 5.74
N VAL A 113 3.41 -8.34 6.97
CA VAL A 113 3.68 -9.64 7.59
C VAL A 113 2.38 -10.34 7.97
N ASP A 114 1.48 -9.62 8.65
CA ASP A 114 0.13 -10.13 8.95
C ASP A 114 -0.81 -9.99 7.74
N PRO A 115 -1.52 -11.05 7.33
CA PRO A 115 -2.51 -11.06 6.24
C PRO A 115 -3.65 -10.05 6.36
N ASP A 116 -3.86 -9.42 7.51
CA ASP A 116 -4.90 -8.42 7.75
C ASP A 116 -4.87 -7.24 6.77
N TYR A 117 -3.72 -6.94 6.15
CA TYR A 117 -3.66 -5.93 5.10
C TYR A 117 -4.60 -6.23 3.91
N LEU A 118 -4.99 -7.51 3.71
CA LEU A 118 -5.97 -7.92 2.71
C LEU A 118 -7.35 -7.31 2.97
N TYR A 119 -7.72 -7.07 4.24
CA TYR A 119 -8.97 -6.39 4.56
C TYR A 119 -8.98 -4.97 3.98
N GLU A 120 -7.92 -4.20 4.20
CA GLU A 120 -7.74 -2.87 3.60
C GLU A 120 -7.78 -2.95 2.07
N ALA A 121 -7.06 -3.90 1.49
CA ALA A 121 -6.90 -4.01 0.04
C ALA A 121 -8.15 -4.51 -0.71
N LEU A 122 -9.09 -5.21 -0.06
CA LEU A 122 -10.14 -5.95 -0.75
C LEU A 122 -11.57 -5.77 -0.20
N HIS A 123 -11.75 -5.28 1.03
CA HIS A 123 -13.08 -5.19 1.63
C HIS A 123 -13.98 -4.20 0.87
N SER A 124 -15.25 -4.57 0.66
CA SER A 124 -16.16 -3.82 -0.21
C SER A 124 -16.54 -2.43 0.35
N ARG A 125 -16.42 -2.23 1.66
CA ARG A 125 -16.61 -0.92 2.32
C ARG A 125 -15.74 0.20 1.73
N TYR A 126 -14.60 -0.17 1.13
CA TYR A 126 -13.60 0.75 0.60
C TYR A 126 -13.73 1.01 -0.90
N VAL A 127 -14.73 0.44 -1.59
CA VAL A 127 -14.86 0.53 -3.07
C VAL A 127 -14.88 1.97 -3.60
N ASP A 128 -15.38 2.91 -2.81
CA ASP A 128 -15.47 4.34 -3.17
C ASP A 128 -14.39 5.20 -2.50
N GLU A 129 -13.53 4.62 -1.66
CA GLU A 129 -12.43 5.33 -1.00
C GLU A 129 -11.21 5.44 -1.93
N ALA A 130 -10.38 6.47 -1.71
CA ALA A 130 -9.11 6.65 -2.39
C ALA A 130 -7.97 6.18 -1.49
N GLY A 131 -6.94 5.58 -2.09
CA GLY A 131 -5.74 5.09 -1.41
C GLY A 131 -5.50 3.61 -1.69
N TRP A 132 -4.83 2.95 -0.76
CA TRP A 132 -4.65 1.49 -0.78
C TRP A 132 -5.89 0.74 -0.27
N GLN A 133 -6.91 1.49 0.16
CA GLN A 133 -8.22 0.99 0.53
C GLN A 133 -8.97 0.57 -0.74
N ASN A 134 -8.89 -0.71 -1.10
CA ASN A 134 -9.54 -1.32 -2.28
C ASN A 134 -9.37 -0.55 -3.62
N PRO A 135 -8.12 -0.37 -4.09
CA PRO A 135 -7.85 0.32 -5.35
C PRO A 135 -8.46 -0.42 -6.56
N PHE A 136 -8.70 -1.72 -6.42
CA PHE A 136 -9.27 -2.59 -7.45
C PHE A 136 -10.77 -2.34 -7.68
N GLY A 137 -11.48 -1.80 -6.69
CA GLY A 137 -12.94 -1.68 -6.72
C GLY A 137 -13.62 -3.04 -6.65
N PHE A 138 -12.99 -3.99 -5.95
CA PHE A 138 -13.50 -5.32 -5.75
C PHE A 138 -14.65 -5.31 -4.74
N SER A 139 -15.74 -6.01 -5.03
CA SER A 139 -16.91 -6.04 -4.16
C SER A 139 -17.53 -7.43 -4.22
N ASN A 140 -17.48 -8.14 -3.10
CA ASN A 140 -18.04 -9.48 -2.96
C ASN A 140 -18.36 -9.73 -1.49
N LEU A 141 -19.65 -9.79 -1.15
CA LEU A 141 -20.11 -9.98 0.24
C LEU A 141 -19.61 -11.28 0.87
N ALA A 142 -19.50 -12.37 0.10
CA ALA A 142 -18.96 -13.62 0.63
C ALA A 142 -17.45 -13.54 0.90
N PHE A 143 -16.75 -12.64 0.20
CA PHE A 143 -15.35 -12.36 0.46
C PHE A 143 -15.19 -11.43 1.66
N ASP A 144 -16.08 -10.45 1.81
CA ASP A 144 -16.13 -9.60 3.00
C ASP A 144 -16.33 -10.45 4.27
N ASP A 145 -17.22 -11.45 4.22
CA ASP A 145 -17.46 -12.36 5.35
C ASP A 145 -16.18 -13.08 5.83
N VAL A 146 -15.31 -13.56 4.92
CA VAL A 146 -14.05 -14.23 5.30
C VAL A 146 -12.98 -13.24 5.78
N LEU A 147 -12.97 -12.03 5.23
CA LEU A 147 -12.10 -10.94 5.69
C LEU A 147 -12.47 -10.48 7.12
N GLU A 148 -13.76 -10.38 7.43
CA GLU A 148 -14.27 -10.06 8.76
C GLU A 148 -14.03 -11.21 9.74
N ALA A 149 -14.27 -12.46 9.31
CA ALA A 149 -14.04 -13.64 10.13
C ALA A 149 -12.58 -13.77 10.55
N GLN A 150 -11.62 -13.56 9.64
CA GLN A 150 -10.23 -13.56 10.05
C GLN A 150 -9.98 -12.48 11.11
N ARG A 151 -10.49 -11.24 10.96
CA ARG A 151 -10.22 -10.13 11.88
C ARG A 151 -10.77 -10.37 13.28
N ALA A 152 -11.86 -11.11 13.38
CA ALA A 152 -12.50 -11.46 14.65
C ALA A 152 -11.86 -12.65 15.36
N ALA A 153 -11.02 -13.44 14.67
CA ALA A 153 -10.45 -14.68 15.18
C ALA A 153 -9.08 -14.48 15.83
N ASP A 154 -8.73 -15.39 16.75
CA ASP A 154 -7.46 -15.45 17.48
C ASP A 154 -6.86 -16.87 17.42
N GLY A 155 -5.54 -16.99 17.60
CA GLY A 155 -4.85 -18.30 17.71
C GLY A 155 -5.13 -19.25 16.54
N ASP A 156 -5.34 -20.55 16.82
CA ASP A 156 -5.60 -21.56 15.79
C ASP A 156 -6.83 -21.23 14.91
N ASP A 157 -7.87 -20.58 15.47
CA ASP A 157 -9.06 -20.18 14.71
C ASP A 157 -8.72 -19.07 13.69
N ARG A 158 -7.72 -18.23 13.99
CA ARG A 158 -7.21 -17.20 13.06
C ARG A 158 -6.46 -17.83 11.90
N GLU A 159 -5.65 -18.86 12.14
CA GLU A 159 -4.95 -19.59 11.07
C GLU A 159 -5.95 -20.21 10.07
N GLU A 160 -7.01 -20.85 10.56
CA GLU A 160 -8.08 -21.40 9.71
C GLU A 160 -8.82 -20.30 8.93
N ALA A 161 -9.18 -19.18 9.57
CA ALA A 161 -9.87 -18.08 8.90
C ALA A 161 -8.99 -17.36 7.85
N VAL A 162 -7.68 -17.27 8.07
CA VAL A 162 -6.73 -16.78 7.07
C VAL A 162 -6.67 -17.75 5.89
N ALA A 163 -6.58 -19.06 6.13
CA ALA A 163 -6.58 -20.07 5.06
C ALA A 163 -7.84 -19.94 4.18
N ASP A 164 -9.03 -19.82 4.78
CA ASP A 164 -10.29 -19.57 4.07
C ASP A 164 -10.26 -18.29 3.22
N THR A 165 -9.67 -17.21 3.77
CA THR A 165 -9.49 -15.97 3.00
C THR A 165 -8.59 -16.18 1.78
N LEU A 166 -7.48 -16.89 1.96
CA LEU A 166 -6.51 -17.13 0.89
C LEU A 166 -7.07 -18.06 -0.19
N GLU A 167 -7.86 -19.05 0.18
CA GLU A 167 -8.61 -19.89 -0.76
C GLU A 167 -9.64 -19.06 -1.55
N ALA A 168 -10.35 -18.15 -0.88
CA ALA A 168 -11.26 -17.22 -1.55
C ALA A 168 -10.50 -16.27 -2.50
N LEU A 169 -9.31 -15.79 -2.12
CA LEU A 169 -8.46 -14.93 -2.96
C LEU A 169 -8.00 -15.68 -4.20
N ALA A 170 -7.53 -16.91 -4.03
CA ALA A 170 -7.17 -17.83 -5.09
C ALA A 170 -8.36 -18.12 -6.02
N ALA A 171 -9.59 -18.21 -5.48
CA ALA A 171 -10.82 -18.43 -6.23
C ALA A 171 -11.23 -17.20 -7.07
N GLU A 172 -11.29 -16.02 -6.45
CA GLU A 172 -11.85 -14.79 -7.03
C GLU A 172 -10.84 -13.97 -7.85
N GLN A 173 -9.54 -14.12 -7.59
CA GLN A 173 -8.45 -13.41 -8.28
C GLN A 173 -8.70 -11.89 -8.38
N PRO A 174 -8.96 -11.16 -7.29
CA PRO A 174 -9.17 -9.70 -7.34
C PRO A 174 -7.95 -8.96 -7.94
N PHE A 175 -6.77 -9.53 -7.74
CA PHE A 175 -5.52 -9.32 -8.46
C PHE A 175 -4.83 -10.68 -8.63
N VAL A 176 -3.78 -10.73 -9.46
CA VAL A 176 -2.92 -11.92 -9.60
C VAL A 176 -1.57 -11.61 -8.97
N PRO A 177 -1.24 -12.18 -7.79
CA PRO A 177 0.14 -12.16 -7.27
C PRO A 177 1.07 -12.79 -8.30
N ILE A 178 2.28 -12.27 -8.50
CA ILE A 178 3.26 -12.82 -9.45
C ILE A 178 4.41 -13.44 -8.66
N CYS A 179 5.13 -12.62 -7.90
CA CYS A 179 6.28 -13.05 -7.12
C CYS A 179 6.54 -12.12 -5.94
N VAL A 180 7.31 -12.63 -4.97
CA VAL A 180 7.90 -11.89 -3.87
C VAL A 180 9.41 -11.81 -4.16
N PRO A 181 10.02 -10.62 -4.33
CA PRO A 181 11.44 -10.51 -4.56
C PRO A 181 12.23 -10.90 -3.29
N ASP A 182 13.45 -11.39 -3.49
CA ASP A 182 14.42 -11.49 -2.40
C ASP A 182 15.11 -10.12 -2.27
N GLU A 183 15.24 -9.61 -1.05
CA GLU A 183 15.78 -8.26 -0.86
C GLU A 183 17.26 -8.32 -0.48
N TYR A 184 18.09 -7.72 -1.33
CA TYR A 184 19.52 -7.59 -1.09
C TYR A 184 19.89 -6.14 -0.82
N ARG A 185 20.61 -5.89 0.27
CA ARG A 185 21.17 -4.58 0.62
C ARG A 185 22.68 -4.71 0.83
N LEU A 186 23.40 -3.61 0.68
CA LEU A 186 24.85 -3.58 0.88
C LEU A 186 25.19 -2.67 2.06
N ALA A 187 25.91 -3.19 3.04
CA ALA A 187 26.33 -2.47 4.25
C ALA A 187 27.83 -2.58 4.49
N ARG A 188 28.43 -1.53 5.09
CA ARG A 188 29.83 -1.51 5.54
C ARG A 188 29.96 -2.12 6.93
N THR A 189 30.84 -3.11 7.07
CA THR A 189 31.10 -3.81 8.34
C THR A 189 32.29 -3.24 9.11
N ASP A 190 33.08 -2.37 8.48
CA ASP A 190 34.23 -1.71 9.12
C ASP A 190 33.85 -0.43 9.89
N ARG A 191 32.58 -0.01 9.82
CA ARG A 191 32.06 1.21 10.43
C ARG A 191 30.98 0.98 11.47
N PHE A 192 30.13 -0.01 11.25
CA PHE A 192 29.04 -0.39 12.14
C PHE A 192 28.91 -1.92 12.18
N ASP A 193 28.59 -2.44 13.35
CA ASP A 193 28.14 -3.82 13.56
C ASP A 193 26.63 -3.82 13.91
N GLY A 194 26.01 -5.00 13.97
CA GLY A 194 24.59 -5.16 14.29
C GLY A 194 23.63 -5.08 13.10
N TRP A 195 24.16 -5.12 11.87
CA TRP A 195 23.34 -5.10 10.65
C TRP A 195 22.37 -6.28 10.48
N ASP A 196 22.62 -7.39 11.18
CA ASP A 196 21.79 -8.60 11.16
C ASP A 196 20.74 -8.61 12.31
N ASP A 197 20.72 -7.59 13.18
CA ASP A 197 19.90 -7.60 14.41
C ASP A 197 18.42 -7.23 14.16
N ALA A 198 18.13 -6.55 13.04
CA ALA A 198 16.78 -6.22 12.61
C ALA A 198 16.70 -6.04 11.09
N SER A 199 15.57 -6.43 10.48
CA SER A 199 15.31 -6.20 9.07
C SER A 199 15.33 -4.70 8.73
N LEU A 200 16.01 -4.31 7.64
CA LEU A 200 16.02 -2.94 7.10
C LEU A 200 14.65 -2.46 6.58
N ALA A 201 13.61 -3.31 6.66
CA ALA A 201 12.22 -2.95 6.46
C ALA A 201 11.49 -2.53 7.75
N THR A 202 12.15 -2.55 8.92
CA THR A 202 11.59 -2.11 10.21
C THR A 202 12.20 -0.81 10.71
N ARG A 203 11.48 -0.16 11.63
CA ARG A 203 11.95 1.08 12.27
C ARG A 203 13.23 0.91 13.08
N THR A 204 13.49 -0.30 13.58
CA THR A 204 14.61 -0.58 14.49
C THR A 204 15.91 -0.81 13.74
N ALA A 205 15.88 -0.96 12.41
CA ALA A 205 17.04 -1.35 11.63
C ALA A 205 18.20 -0.36 11.62
N LEU A 206 17.92 0.93 11.80
CA LEU A 206 18.94 1.99 11.91
C LEU A 206 19.20 2.40 13.37
N LEU A 207 18.64 1.66 14.32
CA LEU A 207 18.83 1.81 15.76
C LEU A 207 19.66 0.63 16.29
N GLY A 208 20.32 0.79 17.42
CA GLY A 208 21.12 -0.26 18.06
C GLY A 208 22.44 -0.62 17.35
N LEU A 209 22.72 -0.07 16.16
CA LEU A 209 23.96 -0.32 15.42
C LEU A 209 25.19 0.10 16.22
N GLU A 210 26.18 -0.78 16.41
CA GLU A 210 27.35 -0.47 17.22
C GLU A 210 28.45 0.18 16.36
N PRO A 211 28.86 1.43 16.62
CA PRO A 211 29.97 2.05 15.88
C PRO A 211 31.28 1.30 16.11
N VAL A 212 31.96 0.93 15.02
CA VAL A 212 33.29 0.29 15.11
C VAL A 212 34.37 1.35 15.38
N GLY A 213 35.14 1.19 16.45
CA GLY A 213 36.25 2.07 16.84
C GLY A 213 35.89 3.14 17.87
N ASP A 214 36.86 3.99 18.24
CA ASP A 214 36.78 4.83 19.45
C ASP A 214 35.88 6.09 19.34
N ASP A 215 35.43 6.46 18.14
CA ASP A 215 34.58 7.64 17.89
C ASP A 215 33.11 7.23 17.65
N ALA A 216 32.42 6.79 18.71
CA ALA A 216 31.01 6.36 18.66
C ALA A 216 30.03 7.54 18.78
N ASP A 217 30.20 8.40 19.79
CA ASP A 217 29.21 9.40 20.18
C ASP A 217 29.02 10.55 19.17
N ASP A 218 30.00 10.86 18.32
CA ASP A 218 29.93 11.94 17.31
C ASP A 218 29.70 11.41 15.89
N ARG A 219 29.43 10.11 15.72
CA ARG A 219 29.39 9.49 14.40
C ARG A 219 28.12 9.88 13.64
N THR A 220 28.27 10.13 12.34
CA THR A 220 27.15 10.21 11.39
C THR A 220 26.97 8.88 10.69
N LEU A 221 25.75 8.33 10.74
CA LEU A 221 25.31 7.25 9.87
C LEU A 221 24.90 7.83 8.52
N ARG A 222 25.52 7.36 7.44
CA ARG A 222 25.29 7.83 6.07
C ARG A 222 24.59 6.72 5.31
N VAL A 223 23.34 6.94 4.95
CA VAL A 223 22.59 5.98 4.17
C VAL A 223 22.39 6.50 2.75
N VAL A 224 22.38 5.60 1.79
CA VAL A 224 21.98 5.88 0.42
C VAL A 224 20.62 5.23 0.15
N HIS A 225 19.68 6.03 -0.33
CA HIS A 225 18.30 5.66 -0.56
C HIS A 225 17.99 5.82 -2.06
N THR A 226 17.44 4.77 -2.68
CA THR A 226 17.22 4.72 -4.14
C THR A 226 15.89 5.33 -4.59
N ASP A 227 15.09 5.83 -3.64
CA ASP A 227 13.85 6.55 -3.91
C ASP A 227 14.04 8.05 -3.61
N ALA A 228 13.58 8.94 -4.49
CA ALA A 228 13.67 10.37 -4.25
C ALA A 228 12.62 10.90 -3.26
N ARG A 229 11.54 10.14 -3.05
CA ARG A 229 10.34 10.55 -2.29
C ARG A 229 10.65 11.11 -0.89
N PRO A 230 11.52 10.51 -0.06
CA PRO A 230 11.79 11.05 1.27
C PRO A 230 12.54 12.39 1.27
N ALA A 231 13.21 12.75 0.17
CA ALA A 231 13.81 14.07 -0.03
C ALA A 231 12.88 15.02 -0.81
N GLU A 232 11.62 14.67 -1.00
CA GLU A 232 10.58 15.56 -1.52
C GLU A 232 9.48 15.78 -0.47
N ASN A 233 9.18 14.76 0.35
CA ASN A 233 8.04 14.74 1.25
C ASN A 233 8.31 13.83 2.47
N LEU A 234 8.00 14.34 3.67
CA LEU A 234 8.14 13.65 4.95
C LEU A 234 6.79 13.55 5.68
N ASN A 235 5.68 13.57 4.94
CA ASN A 235 4.34 13.45 5.51
C ASN A 235 4.00 11.97 5.76
N PRO A 236 3.76 11.54 7.02
CA PRO A 236 3.45 10.15 7.33
C PRO A 236 2.09 9.67 6.79
N LEU A 237 1.21 10.57 6.31
CA LEU A 237 -0.17 10.26 5.94
C LEU A 237 -0.39 10.07 4.43
N MET A 238 0.50 10.58 3.58
CA MET A 238 0.28 10.56 2.13
C MET A 238 0.42 9.16 1.53
N VAL A 239 -0.59 8.74 0.77
CA VAL A 239 -0.67 7.39 0.19
C VAL A 239 0.32 7.18 -0.95
N GLU A 240 0.64 8.22 -1.74
CA GLU A 240 1.63 8.15 -2.82
C GLU A 240 3.07 8.03 -2.29
N TYR A 241 3.30 8.40 -1.03
CA TYR A 241 4.60 8.37 -0.33
C TYR A 241 4.67 7.23 0.69
N ARG A 242 3.78 6.23 0.60
CA ARG A 242 3.87 5.00 1.40
C ARG A 242 5.17 4.26 1.06
N ASP A 243 5.99 4.06 2.09
CA ASP A 243 7.19 3.23 2.11
C ASP A 243 7.25 2.47 3.44
N GLN A 244 7.52 1.17 3.41
CA GLN A 244 7.59 0.30 4.60
C GLN A 244 8.92 0.56 5.35
N GLY A 245 8.89 0.68 6.68
CA GLY A 245 10.12 0.94 7.46
C GLY A 245 10.83 2.23 7.09
N GLY A 246 10.06 3.22 6.66
CA GLY A 246 10.59 4.41 5.98
C GLY A 246 11.22 5.40 6.94
N ILE A 247 11.88 6.43 6.37
CA ILE A 247 12.51 7.51 7.13
C ILE A 247 11.53 8.25 8.05
N ALA A 248 10.24 8.28 7.70
CA ALA A 248 9.19 8.84 8.56
C ALA A 248 9.03 8.08 9.89
N ASP A 249 9.28 6.76 9.92
CA ASP A 249 9.15 5.93 11.13
C ASP A 249 10.27 6.20 12.15
N LEU A 250 11.34 6.89 11.74
CA LEU A 250 12.41 7.40 12.59
C LEU A 250 12.11 8.79 13.17
N VAL A 251 11.12 9.49 12.60
CA VAL A 251 10.71 10.84 13.00
C VAL A 251 9.49 10.78 13.92
N TYR A 252 8.61 9.80 13.78
CA TYR A 252 7.38 9.66 14.57
C TYR A 252 7.37 8.34 15.35
N ASP A 253 7.12 8.36 16.66
CA ASP A 253 6.85 7.12 17.41
C ASP A 253 5.43 6.62 17.19
N SER A 254 5.23 5.33 17.45
CA SER A 254 3.92 4.69 17.57
C SER A 254 3.80 4.06 18.96
N LEU A 255 2.58 3.72 19.38
CA LEU A 255 2.35 3.10 20.69
C LEU A 255 3.07 1.75 20.79
N ALA A 256 3.03 0.97 19.71
CA ALA A 256 3.70 -0.31 19.56
C ALA A 256 4.49 -0.37 18.24
N THR A 257 5.42 -1.31 18.13
CA THR A 257 6.15 -1.62 16.89
C THR A 257 5.92 -3.07 16.48
N GLU A 258 5.87 -3.31 15.18
CA GLU A 258 5.89 -4.65 14.60
C GLU A 258 7.34 -5.17 14.58
N THR A 259 7.53 -6.44 14.91
CA THR A 259 8.81 -7.16 14.78
C THR A 259 8.95 -7.74 13.38
N ASP A 260 10.11 -8.33 13.07
CA ASP A 260 10.36 -8.97 11.78
C ASP A 260 9.41 -10.16 11.50
N ASP A 261 8.91 -10.80 12.56
CA ASP A 261 7.97 -11.93 12.50
C ASP A 261 6.49 -11.47 12.51
N GLY A 262 6.23 -10.16 12.54
CA GLY A 262 4.87 -9.61 12.52
C GLY A 262 4.22 -9.42 13.89
N ASP A 263 4.88 -9.86 14.97
CA ASP A 263 4.39 -9.65 16.34
C ASP A 263 4.41 -8.17 16.72
N VAL A 264 3.36 -7.72 17.40
CA VAL A 264 3.26 -6.34 17.91
C VAL A 264 3.81 -6.27 19.33
N THR A 265 4.81 -5.43 19.55
CA THR A 265 5.44 -5.24 20.86
C THR A 265 5.39 -3.78 21.31
N PRO A 266 5.39 -3.50 22.63
CA PRO A 266 5.36 -2.11 23.12
C PRO A 266 6.47 -1.23 22.54
N TRP A 267 6.23 0.06 22.43
CA TRP A 267 7.26 1.03 22.03
C TRP A 267 7.15 2.26 22.92
N LEU A 268 6.32 3.24 22.53
CA LEU A 268 5.94 4.37 23.37
C LEU A 268 5.00 3.95 24.50
N ALA A 269 4.16 2.93 24.26
CA ALA A 269 3.47 2.21 25.33
C ALA A 269 4.48 1.42 26.17
N THR A 270 4.22 1.35 27.47
CA THR A 270 4.93 0.44 28.38
C THR A 270 4.32 -0.95 28.34
N ASP A 271 2.98 -1.05 28.27
CA ASP A 271 2.20 -2.29 28.22
C ASP A 271 0.75 -1.98 27.74
N TRP A 272 -0.04 -3.03 27.50
CA TRP A 272 -1.49 -2.92 27.30
C TRP A 272 -2.23 -4.16 27.82
N GLU A 273 -3.44 -3.94 28.36
CA GLU A 273 -4.35 -4.99 28.79
C GLU A 273 -5.51 -5.14 27.80
N TRP A 274 -5.80 -6.37 27.39
CA TRP A 274 -6.94 -6.73 26.54
C TRP A 274 -8.05 -7.44 27.34
N ASP A 275 -9.27 -6.91 27.28
CA ASP A 275 -10.48 -7.50 27.88
C ASP A 275 -11.68 -7.37 26.93
N ASP A 276 -12.02 -8.47 26.24
CA ASP A 276 -13.26 -8.65 25.45
C ASP A 276 -13.63 -7.46 24.55
N GLY A 277 -12.71 -7.05 23.67
CA GLY A 277 -12.92 -5.93 22.75
C GLY A 277 -12.52 -4.57 23.31
N THR A 278 -12.02 -4.49 24.54
CA THR A 278 -11.45 -3.27 25.12
C THR A 278 -9.95 -3.44 25.35
N MET A 279 -9.17 -2.46 24.90
CA MET A 279 -7.73 -2.38 25.14
C MET A 279 -7.41 -1.16 25.97
N THR A 280 -6.70 -1.35 27.08
CA THR A 280 -6.20 -0.25 27.90
C THR A 280 -4.69 -0.17 27.77
N VAL A 281 -4.18 0.97 27.32
CA VAL A 281 -2.75 1.16 27.01
C VAL A 281 -2.15 2.17 27.99
N ASP A 282 -1.03 1.80 28.61
CA ASP A 282 -0.25 2.65 29.51
C ASP A 282 0.96 3.23 28.76
N LEU A 283 1.05 4.55 28.67
CA LEU A 283 2.13 5.28 28.01
C LEU A 283 3.32 5.49 28.93
N ARG A 284 4.50 5.63 28.33
CA ARG A 284 5.68 6.16 29.02
C ARG A 284 5.41 7.58 29.52
N GLU A 285 5.90 7.87 30.72
CA GLU A 285 5.88 9.21 31.30
C GLU A 285 6.98 10.08 30.64
N ASP A 286 6.88 11.40 30.79
CA ASP A 286 7.89 12.39 30.40
C ASP A 286 8.37 12.39 28.92
N CYS A 287 7.65 11.74 28.02
CA CYS A 287 7.94 11.77 26.58
C CYS A 287 7.70 13.15 25.97
N GLN A 288 8.50 13.52 24.97
CA GLN A 288 8.46 14.83 24.32
C GLN A 288 8.43 14.72 22.80
N PHE A 289 7.78 15.69 22.15
CA PHE A 289 7.97 15.96 20.74
C PHE A 289 9.28 16.74 20.51
N HIS A 290 9.74 16.75 19.25
CA HIS A 290 11.00 17.38 18.83
C HIS A 290 11.07 18.90 19.08
N ASP A 291 9.91 19.55 19.26
CA ASP A 291 9.77 20.97 19.57
C ASP A 291 9.70 21.27 21.08
N GLY A 292 9.76 20.23 21.92
CA GLY A 292 9.77 20.31 23.38
C GLY A 292 8.37 20.31 24.02
N GLU A 293 7.29 20.17 23.25
CA GLU A 293 5.97 19.90 23.83
C GLU A 293 5.89 18.47 24.37
N THR A 294 5.18 18.29 25.50
CA THR A 294 5.00 16.97 26.12
C THR A 294 4.04 16.13 25.28
N LEU A 295 4.40 14.86 25.05
CA LEU A 295 3.53 13.89 24.41
C LEU A 295 2.62 13.27 25.47
N THR A 296 1.31 13.25 25.21
CA THR A 296 0.30 12.70 26.12
C THR A 296 -0.66 11.72 25.45
N ALA A 297 -1.51 11.05 26.24
CA ALA A 297 -2.60 10.24 25.70
C ALA A 297 -3.60 11.06 24.86
N GLU A 298 -3.70 12.38 25.05
CA GLU A 298 -4.53 13.26 24.23
C GLU A 298 -4.04 13.28 22.76
N ASP A 299 -2.73 13.26 22.52
CA ASP A 299 -2.14 13.21 21.18
C ASP A 299 -2.41 11.88 20.49
N ALA A 300 -2.31 10.78 21.23
CA ALA A 300 -2.68 9.46 20.73
C ALA A 300 -4.17 9.38 20.38
N ALA A 301 -5.05 9.82 21.29
CA ALA A 301 -6.49 9.84 21.04
C ALA A 301 -6.87 10.76 19.87
N PHE A 302 -6.23 11.93 19.76
CA PHE A 302 -6.35 12.80 18.60
C PHE A 302 -5.94 12.09 17.31
N THR A 303 -4.80 11.40 17.31
CA THR A 303 -4.27 10.67 16.15
C THR A 303 -5.29 9.69 15.59
N TYR A 304 -5.90 8.85 16.45
CA TYR A 304 -6.91 7.89 16.01
C TYR A 304 -8.14 8.57 15.40
N ARG A 305 -8.65 9.63 16.05
CA ARG A 305 -9.80 10.41 15.53
C ARG A 305 -9.45 11.07 14.19
N PHE A 306 -8.24 11.60 14.07
CA PHE A 306 -7.76 12.30 12.88
C PHE A 306 -7.49 11.36 11.69
N LEU A 307 -6.96 10.17 11.94
CA LEU A 307 -6.74 9.16 10.90
C LEU A 307 -8.05 8.49 10.45
N ALA A 308 -9.06 8.43 11.32
CA ALA A 308 -10.40 7.99 10.96
C ALA A 308 -11.10 8.99 10.03
N ASP A 309 -10.92 10.29 10.29
CA ASP A 309 -11.42 11.39 9.48
C ASP A 309 -10.51 12.62 9.60
N THR A 310 -9.72 12.87 8.55
CA THR A 310 -8.77 14.00 8.53
C THR A 310 -9.45 15.37 8.52
N THR A 311 -10.76 15.43 8.27
CA THR A 311 -11.55 16.67 8.30
C THR A 311 -12.13 16.96 9.67
N LEU A 312 -12.01 16.02 10.63
CA LEU A 312 -12.57 16.09 11.97
C LEU A 312 -14.07 16.42 11.98
N GLY A 313 -14.85 15.73 11.14
CA GLY A 313 -16.29 15.94 10.99
C GLY A 313 -16.67 17.07 10.05
N GLY A 314 -15.77 17.44 9.13
CA GLY A 314 -16.02 18.43 8.09
C GLY A 314 -16.94 17.92 6.98
N ASP A 315 -17.57 18.84 6.24
CA ASP A 315 -18.53 18.52 5.18
C ASP A 315 -17.87 18.07 3.85
N VAL A 316 -16.55 17.88 3.84
CA VAL A 316 -15.76 17.70 2.62
C VAL A 316 -15.21 16.28 2.57
N ALA A 317 -15.34 15.58 1.44
CA ALA A 317 -14.84 14.20 1.32
C ALA A 317 -13.33 14.18 1.05
N ALA A 318 -12.53 13.83 2.06
CA ALA A 318 -11.08 13.71 1.95
C ALA A 318 -10.64 12.29 1.52
N PRO A 319 -9.54 12.14 0.76
CA PRO A 319 -8.90 10.84 0.53
C PRO A 319 -8.53 10.16 1.85
N SER A 320 -8.49 8.83 1.86
CA SER A 320 -8.13 8.08 3.06
C SER A 320 -6.61 8.15 3.31
N PRO A 321 -6.16 8.41 4.55
CA PRO A 321 -4.74 8.43 4.87
C PRO A 321 -4.12 7.02 4.84
N ARG A 322 -2.79 6.94 4.76
CA ARG A 322 -2.01 5.68 4.77
C ARG A 322 -2.44 4.67 5.83
N TYR A 323 -2.80 5.13 7.03
CA TYR A 323 -3.12 4.29 8.19
C TYR A 323 -4.62 4.00 8.38
N ARG A 324 -5.47 4.35 7.39
CA ARG A 324 -6.92 4.21 7.49
C ARG A 324 -7.37 2.78 7.79
N GLY A 325 -6.74 1.75 7.21
CA GLY A 325 -7.09 0.35 7.43
C GLY A 325 -6.80 -0.15 8.84
N ARG A 326 -5.76 0.39 9.50
CA ARG A 326 -5.41 0.09 10.91
C ARG A 326 -6.39 0.76 11.88
N VAL A 327 -6.76 2.01 11.61
CA VAL A 327 -7.69 2.76 12.47
C VAL A 327 -9.15 2.31 12.28
N ALA A 328 -9.47 1.64 11.17
CA ALA A 328 -10.82 1.14 10.93
C ALA A 328 -11.28 0.03 11.88
N SER A 329 -10.39 -0.61 12.64
CA SER A 329 -10.76 -1.56 13.70
C SER A 329 -11.12 -0.88 15.02
N VAL A 330 -10.73 0.39 15.22
CA VAL A 330 -11.02 1.16 16.43
C VAL A 330 -12.42 1.74 16.33
N GLU A 331 -13.31 1.36 17.25
CA GLU A 331 -14.67 1.90 17.34
C GLU A 331 -14.70 3.21 18.14
N SER A 332 -13.96 3.25 19.24
CA SER A 332 -13.87 4.41 20.13
C SER A 332 -12.49 4.51 20.77
N VAL A 333 -12.13 5.73 21.15
CA VAL A 333 -10.87 6.05 21.82
C VAL A 333 -11.09 7.17 22.83
N ASP A 334 -10.71 6.89 24.07
CA ASP A 334 -10.83 7.80 25.21
C ASP A 334 -9.47 7.93 25.90
N ASP A 335 -9.00 9.16 26.05
CA ASP A 335 -7.90 9.51 26.95
C ASP A 335 -8.42 9.48 28.40
N LEU A 336 -7.98 8.50 29.18
CA LEU A 336 -8.40 8.33 30.58
C LEU A 336 -7.69 9.33 31.49
N ASP A 337 -6.40 9.55 31.24
CA ASP A 337 -5.54 10.55 31.87
C ASP A 337 -4.32 10.86 30.97
N GLU A 338 -3.34 11.63 31.47
CA GLU A 338 -2.17 12.08 30.69
C GLU A 338 -1.35 10.94 30.08
N HIS A 339 -1.38 9.74 30.70
CA HIS A 339 -0.54 8.60 30.29
C HIS A 339 -1.35 7.34 30.01
N ARG A 340 -2.68 7.42 29.91
CA ARG A 340 -3.51 6.24 29.74
C ARG A 340 -4.64 6.49 28.76
N LEU A 341 -4.83 5.54 27.85
CA LEU A 341 -5.92 5.53 26.87
C LEU A 341 -6.67 4.20 26.87
N GLU A 342 -7.95 4.28 26.57
CA GLU A 342 -8.85 3.15 26.35
C GLU A 342 -9.32 3.16 24.90
N LEU A 343 -9.22 2.01 24.23
CA LEU A 343 -9.69 1.79 22.87
C LEU A 343 -10.71 0.65 22.88
N SER A 344 -11.80 0.78 22.11
CA SER A 344 -12.75 -0.31 21.90
C SER A 344 -12.73 -0.82 20.46
N PHE A 345 -12.98 -2.12 20.28
CA PHE A 345 -12.83 -2.85 19.04
C PHE A 345 -13.96 -3.88 18.86
N GLU A 346 -14.35 -4.10 17.61
CA GLU A 346 -15.19 -5.22 17.17
C GLU A 346 -14.36 -6.43 16.68
N THR A 347 -13.03 -6.32 16.71
CA THR A 347 -12.08 -7.33 16.21
C THR A 347 -11.47 -8.16 17.34
N GLY A 348 -10.81 -9.26 16.98
CA GLY A 348 -9.95 -10.04 17.89
C GLY A 348 -8.68 -9.27 18.28
N ALA A 349 -7.94 -9.82 19.24
CA ALA A 349 -6.78 -9.15 19.83
C ALA A 349 -5.66 -8.87 18.80
N PRO A 350 -5.26 -9.81 17.90
CA PRO A 350 -4.19 -9.56 16.93
C PRO A 350 -4.51 -8.37 15.99
N ALA A 351 -5.74 -8.29 15.49
CA ALA A 351 -6.16 -7.18 14.63
C ALA A 351 -6.24 -5.86 15.40
N ALA A 352 -6.59 -5.90 16.69
CA ALA A 352 -6.63 -4.73 17.55
C ALA A 352 -5.21 -4.20 17.87
N GLU A 353 -4.27 -5.08 18.18
CA GLU A 353 -2.87 -4.71 18.47
C GLU A 353 -2.22 -3.98 17.30
N ARG A 354 -2.54 -4.35 16.07
CA ARG A 354 -2.06 -3.66 14.86
C ARG A 354 -2.49 -2.19 14.80
N ALA A 355 -3.58 -1.80 15.45
CA ALA A 355 -3.98 -0.39 15.54
C ALA A 355 -2.96 0.47 16.31
N LEU A 356 -2.20 -0.14 17.23
CA LEU A 356 -1.16 0.54 18.03
C LEU A 356 0.08 0.96 17.23
N THR A 357 0.21 0.49 15.98
CA THR A 357 1.37 0.72 15.12
C THR A 357 1.24 1.96 14.22
N VAL A 358 0.28 2.84 14.51
CA VAL A 358 0.13 4.14 13.82
C VAL A 358 1.02 5.21 14.46
N PRO A 359 1.54 6.18 13.68
CA PRO A 359 2.38 7.24 14.24
C PRO A 359 1.55 8.19 15.11
N VAL A 360 2.02 8.47 16.32
CA VAL A 360 1.42 9.48 17.20
C VAL A 360 1.76 10.86 16.66
N LEU A 361 0.72 11.58 16.25
CA LEU A 361 0.82 12.90 15.65
C LEU A 361 0.73 13.99 16.74
N PRO A 362 1.63 14.98 16.75
CA PRO A 362 1.50 16.13 17.65
C PRO A 362 0.22 16.90 17.36
N LYS A 363 -0.73 16.87 18.29
CA LYS A 363 -2.06 17.47 18.08
C LYS A 363 -1.96 18.94 17.70
N HIS A 364 -1.09 19.69 18.40
CA HIS A 364 -0.87 21.12 18.19
C HIS A 364 -0.33 21.48 16.79
N VAL A 365 0.26 20.52 16.07
CA VAL A 365 0.74 20.70 14.69
C VAL A 365 -0.30 20.24 13.67
N TRP A 366 -0.96 19.12 13.92
CA TRP A 366 -1.79 18.44 12.93
C TRP A 366 -3.26 18.86 12.95
N GLU A 367 -3.79 19.36 14.08
CA GLU A 367 -5.17 19.84 14.17
C GLU A 367 -5.45 20.99 13.20
N GLU A 368 -4.50 21.93 13.05
CA GLU A 368 -4.59 23.03 12.08
C GLU A 368 -4.63 22.55 10.62
N ARG A 369 -4.15 21.34 10.34
CA ARG A 369 -4.09 20.75 8.99
C ARG A 369 -5.37 20.02 8.58
N SER A 370 -6.38 20.01 9.46
CA SER A 370 -7.72 19.52 9.15
C SER A 370 -8.49 20.41 8.17
N GLU A 371 -8.03 21.65 7.97
CA GLU A 371 -8.68 22.61 7.08
C GLU A 371 -8.47 22.29 5.59
N VAL A 372 -9.39 22.76 4.74
CA VAL A 372 -9.25 22.65 3.29
C VAL A 372 -8.17 23.65 2.81
N PRO A 373 -7.15 23.21 2.05
CA PRO A 373 -6.05 24.06 1.63
C PRO A 373 -6.54 25.30 0.87
N SER A 374 -6.12 26.47 1.31
CA SER A 374 -6.44 27.73 0.63
C SER A 374 -5.30 28.19 -0.28
N VAL A 375 -5.15 27.56 -1.45
CA VAL A 375 -4.10 27.94 -2.42
C VAL A 375 -4.67 28.80 -3.58
N PRO A 376 -4.26 30.08 -3.72
CA PRO A 376 -4.69 30.92 -4.84
C PRO A 376 -4.20 30.37 -6.19
N GLY A 377 -5.14 29.93 -7.05
CA GLY A 377 -4.86 29.55 -8.42
C GLY A 377 -4.57 28.06 -8.67
N VAL A 378 -4.49 27.24 -7.61
CA VAL A 378 -4.38 25.78 -7.72
C VAL A 378 -5.75 25.18 -7.42
N ARG A 379 -6.30 24.41 -8.37
CA ARG A 379 -7.44 23.54 -8.07
C ARG A 379 -6.87 22.29 -7.41
N VAL A 380 -6.77 22.30 -6.09
CA VAL A 380 -6.68 21.05 -5.34
C VAL A 380 -7.94 20.24 -5.68
N ALA A 381 -7.81 18.94 -5.94
CA ALA A 381 -8.97 18.09 -6.17
C ALA A 381 -9.96 18.35 -5.03
N GLY A 382 -11.13 18.90 -5.35
CA GLY A 382 -12.07 19.35 -4.32
C GLY A 382 -12.36 18.17 -3.40
N GLY A 383 -12.14 18.31 -2.10
CA GLY A 383 -12.24 17.17 -1.19
C GLY A 383 -11.18 17.09 -0.10
N THR A 384 -9.94 17.52 -0.36
CA THR A 384 -8.82 17.15 0.53
C THR A 384 -8.51 18.20 1.62
N THR A 385 -7.84 17.76 2.67
CA THR A 385 -7.35 18.56 3.81
C THR A 385 -5.86 18.91 3.63
N GLU A 386 -5.36 19.94 4.31
CA GLU A 386 -3.94 20.29 4.31
C GLU A 386 -3.05 19.12 4.76
N ALA A 387 -3.56 18.26 5.65
CA ALA A 387 -2.85 17.10 6.14
C ALA A 387 -2.50 16.06 5.08
N LEU A 388 -3.23 16.02 3.97
CA LEU A 388 -3.02 15.04 2.89
C LEU A 388 -2.26 15.60 1.69
N VAL A 389 -1.93 16.90 1.71
CA VAL A 389 -1.24 17.56 0.59
C VAL A 389 0.00 18.34 1.01
N THR A 390 0.24 18.52 2.31
CA THR A 390 1.42 19.22 2.83
C THR A 390 2.62 18.29 2.85
N ASP A 391 3.74 18.69 2.25
CA ASP A 391 4.96 17.86 2.18
C ASP A 391 5.62 17.60 3.55
N ASN A 392 5.21 18.36 4.58
CA ASN A 392 5.65 18.21 5.97
C ASN A 392 7.17 18.36 6.15
N VAL A 393 7.77 19.37 5.51
CA VAL A 393 9.18 19.72 5.67
C VAL A 393 9.31 21.16 6.21
N PRO A 394 9.86 21.38 7.43
CA PRO A 394 10.40 20.38 8.35
C PRO A 394 9.28 19.59 9.07
N PRO A 395 9.46 18.28 9.33
CA PRO A 395 8.55 17.51 10.17
C PRO A 395 8.84 17.77 11.65
N ILE A 396 7.78 17.68 12.46
CA ILE A 396 7.84 17.62 13.92
C ILE A 396 7.19 16.30 14.31
N GLY A 397 7.93 15.44 15.01
CA GLY A 397 7.46 14.18 15.57
C GLY A 397 8.06 13.95 16.95
N SER A 398 8.06 12.71 17.42
CA SER A 398 8.59 12.32 18.74
C SER A 398 9.76 11.35 18.66
N GLY A 399 10.05 10.81 17.47
CA GLY A 399 10.93 9.68 17.26
C GLY A 399 12.41 9.94 17.55
N PRO A 400 13.28 8.92 17.40
CA PRO A 400 14.68 8.96 17.80
C PRO A 400 15.54 9.99 17.03
N PHE A 401 15.07 10.46 15.87
CA PHE A 401 15.79 11.42 15.03
C PHE A 401 14.95 12.67 14.74
N ARG A 402 15.53 13.85 15.01
CA ARG A 402 14.96 15.16 14.73
C ARG A 402 15.50 15.72 13.42
N PHE A 403 14.63 16.30 12.60
CA PHE A 403 15.01 16.98 11.36
C PHE A 403 16.00 18.12 11.59
N THR A 404 17.00 18.25 10.72
CA THR A 404 17.98 19.36 10.75
C THR A 404 18.05 20.14 9.45
N GLU A 405 18.37 19.47 8.35
CA GLU A 405 18.62 20.10 7.06
C GLU A 405 18.06 19.23 5.93
N TRP A 406 17.62 19.89 4.88
CA TRP A 406 17.15 19.25 3.67
C TRP A 406 17.61 20.02 2.43
N GLN A 407 18.01 19.25 1.41
CA GLN A 407 18.21 19.74 0.07
C GLN A 407 17.34 18.91 -0.88
N GLU A 408 16.35 19.56 -1.49
CA GLU A 408 15.39 18.92 -2.40
C GLU A 408 16.09 18.03 -3.43
N ARG A 409 15.66 16.77 -3.51
CA ARG A 409 16.20 15.71 -4.41
C ARG A 409 17.68 15.33 -4.21
N ASP A 410 18.37 15.83 -3.19
CA ASP A 410 19.75 15.44 -2.89
C ASP A 410 19.83 14.67 -1.57
N TYR A 411 19.42 15.29 -0.46
CA TYR A 411 19.51 14.65 0.85
C TYR A 411 18.54 15.23 1.87
N VAL A 412 18.25 14.42 2.89
CA VAL A 412 17.68 14.85 4.17
C VAL A 412 18.62 14.44 5.31
N ALA A 413 18.76 15.31 6.30
CA ALA A 413 19.63 15.11 7.44
C ALA A 413 18.87 15.28 8.75
N PHE A 414 19.23 14.45 9.73
CA PHE A 414 18.67 14.42 11.06
C PHE A 414 19.79 14.39 12.10
N GLU A 415 19.49 14.89 13.28
CA GLU A 415 20.30 14.69 14.49
C GLU A 415 19.54 13.79 15.45
N ARG A 416 20.27 13.09 16.32
CA ARG A 416 19.66 12.33 17.40
C ARG A 416 18.83 13.23 18.30
N PHE A 417 17.64 12.78 18.67
CA PHE A 417 16.85 13.43 19.70
C PHE A 417 17.33 12.95 21.08
N ASP A 418 18.19 13.74 21.74
CA ASP A 418 18.83 13.35 23.00
C ASP A 418 17.84 13.19 24.19
N ASP A 419 16.62 13.73 24.07
CA ASP A 419 15.53 13.56 25.05
C ASP A 419 14.59 12.38 24.70
N HIS A 420 14.96 11.54 23.73
CA HIS A 420 14.17 10.37 23.36
C HIS A 420 14.19 9.29 24.45
N PHE A 421 13.03 8.74 24.79
CA PHE A 421 12.87 7.79 25.90
C PHE A 421 13.70 6.51 25.77
N THR A 422 14.13 6.12 24.56
CA THR A 422 15.00 4.93 24.43
C THR A 422 16.39 5.15 25.01
N LEU A 423 16.83 6.40 25.17
CA LEU A 423 18.12 6.72 25.82
C LEU A 423 18.04 6.70 27.36
N GLU A 424 16.86 6.43 27.94
CA GLU A 424 16.68 6.34 29.38
C GLU A 424 17.19 5.00 29.95
N ASP A 425 17.88 5.07 31.09
CA ASP A 425 18.38 3.90 31.80
C ASP A 425 17.25 2.89 32.12
N GLY A 426 17.36 1.67 31.59
CA GLY A 426 16.43 0.58 31.86
C GLY A 426 15.31 0.41 30.83
N VAL A 427 15.31 1.21 29.76
CA VAL A 427 14.45 0.97 28.60
C VAL A 427 15.12 -0.03 27.67
N ASP A 428 14.59 -1.26 27.63
CA ASP A 428 15.10 -2.34 26.77
C ASP A 428 14.55 -2.19 25.34
N ARG A 429 15.08 -1.19 24.61
CA ARG A 429 14.73 -0.88 23.22
C ARG A 429 15.97 -0.44 22.44
N PRO A 430 16.05 -0.70 21.12
CA PRO A 430 17.13 -0.19 20.28
C PRO A 430 17.25 1.34 20.36
N GLU A 431 18.44 1.81 20.69
CA GLU A 431 18.74 3.23 20.87
C GLU A 431 19.33 3.86 19.59
N PRO A 432 19.15 5.18 19.36
CA PRO A 432 19.92 5.89 18.34
C PRO A 432 21.38 6.05 18.78
N THR A 433 22.24 5.11 18.38
CA THR A 433 23.66 5.06 18.77
C THR A 433 24.55 6.12 18.08
N VAL A 434 24.00 6.85 17.11
CA VAL A 434 24.72 7.85 16.30
C VAL A 434 24.20 9.26 16.57
N ALA A 435 25.09 10.26 16.52
CA ALA A 435 24.70 11.66 16.71
C ALA A 435 23.88 12.23 15.54
N ALA A 436 24.08 11.70 14.33
CA ALA A 436 23.41 12.19 13.14
C ALA A 436 23.13 11.08 12.14
N LEU A 437 22.04 11.25 11.39
CA LEU A 437 21.65 10.43 10.26
C LEU A 437 21.60 11.30 9.01
N ARG A 438 22.30 10.89 7.96
CA ARG A 438 22.25 11.55 6.65
C ARG A 438 21.72 10.56 5.61
N VAL A 439 20.57 10.87 5.04
CA VAL A 439 19.97 10.11 3.94
C VAL A 439 20.25 10.83 2.63
N SER A 440 21.10 10.24 1.79
CA SER A 440 21.38 10.75 0.44
C SER A 440 20.58 10.00 -0.60
N ILE A 441 20.06 10.70 -1.61
CA ILE A 441 19.27 10.10 -2.69
C ILE A 441 20.19 9.71 -3.84
N ASP A 442 20.11 8.44 -4.24
CA ASP A 442 20.79 7.93 -5.44
C ASP A 442 19.89 6.90 -6.15
N PRO A 443 19.13 7.29 -7.19
CA PRO A 443 18.10 6.43 -7.78
C PRO A 443 18.59 5.19 -8.53
N ARG A 444 19.89 4.88 -8.51
CA ARG A 444 20.48 3.77 -9.28
C ARG A 444 21.26 2.86 -8.36
N SER A 445 20.91 1.57 -8.33
CA SER A 445 21.61 0.58 -7.49
C SER A 445 23.11 0.52 -7.78
N THR A 446 23.53 0.62 -9.04
CA THR A 446 24.95 0.65 -9.43
C THR A 446 25.75 1.79 -8.77
N SER A 447 25.21 3.01 -8.77
CA SER A 447 25.84 4.17 -8.13
C SER A 447 25.76 4.09 -6.60
N ALA A 448 24.63 3.63 -6.06
CA ALA A 448 24.48 3.38 -4.62
C ALA A 448 25.50 2.35 -4.08
N ILE A 449 25.73 1.27 -4.83
CA ILE A 449 26.76 0.26 -4.53
C ILE A 449 28.15 0.92 -4.49
N GLU A 450 28.51 1.70 -5.52
CA GLU A 450 29.81 2.40 -5.58
C GLU A 450 30.02 3.30 -4.35
N ARG A 451 28.99 4.04 -3.93
CA ARG A 451 29.06 4.91 -2.75
C ARG A 451 29.33 4.14 -1.46
N VAL A 452 28.69 2.99 -1.25
CA VAL A 452 28.98 2.13 -0.08
C VAL A 452 30.40 1.58 -0.18
N ALA A 453 30.78 1.11 -1.36
CA ALA A 453 32.07 0.50 -1.64
C ALA A 453 33.24 1.48 -1.46
N ASP A 454 33.05 2.76 -1.79
CA ASP A 454 34.07 3.83 -1.69
C ASP A 454 34.04 4.59 -0.36
N ASN A 455 33.23 4.14 0.61
CA ASN A 455 33.09 4.74 1.95
C ASN A 455 32.42 6.13 1.94
N ASP A 456 31.61 6.43 0.92
CA ASP A 456 30.76 7.61 0.84
C ASP A 456 29.37 7.38 1.46
N ALA A 457 28.97 6.11 1.62
CA ALA A 457 27.80 5.66 2.36
C ALA A 457 28.14 4.43 3.22
N ASP A 458 27.33 4.18 4.24
CA ASP A 458 27.46 3.06 5.17
C ASP A 458 26.51 1.91 4.80
N VAL A 459 25.32 2.20 4.25
CA VAL A 459 24.36 1.18 3.83
C VAL A 459 23.40 1.66 2.72
N THR A 460 22.93 0.75 1.88
CA THR A 460 21.76 0.95 1.01
C THR A 460 20.47 0.62 1.78
N THR A 461 19.59 1.59 2.03
CA THR A 461 18.37 1.36 2.84
C THR A 461 17.27 0.62 2.09
N LEU A 462 17.19 0.78 0.78
CA LEU A 462 16.25 0.03 -0.07
C LEU A 462 16.98 -1.14 -0.74
N PRO A 463 16.25 -2.22 -1.10
CA PRO A 463 16.82 -3.34 -1.84
C PRO A 463 17.46 -2.90 -3.17
N LEU A 464 18.51 -3.59 -3.55
CA LEU A 464 19.15 -3.46 -4.86
C LEU A 464 18.25 -4.04 -5.96
N GLU A 465 18.30 -3.45 -7.15
CA GLU A 465 17.67 -4.02 -8.34
C GLU A 465 18.26 -5.41 -8.65
N SER A 466 17.45 -6.34 -9.11
CA SER A 466 17.81 -7.78 -9.17
C SER A 466 19.04 -8.04 -10.06
N TYR A 467 19.15 -7.32 -11.18
CA TYR A 467 20.22 -7.51 -12.18
C TYR A 467 21.64 -7.16 -11.70
N VAL A 468 21.80 -6.49 -10.55
CA VAL A 468 23.11 -6.20 -9.97
C VAL A 468 23.48 -7.16 -8.85
N VAL A 469 22.55 -8.01 -8.40
CA VAL A 469 22.73 -8.84 -7.21
C VAL A 469 23.85 -9.85 -7.41
N ASP A 470 23.85 -10.60 -8.52
CA ASP A 470 24.92 -11.56 -8.84
C ASP A 470 26.32 -10.91 -8.82
N ASP A 471 26.48 -9.75 -9.48
CA ASP A 471 27.74 -9.01 -9.51
C ASP A 471 28.21 -8.62 -8.10
N VAL A 472 27.27 -8.26 -7.21
CA VAL A 472 27.55 -7.88 -5.82
C VAL A 472 27.88 -9.09 -4.96
N LEU A 473 27.14 -10.19 -5.09
CA LEU A 473 27.38 -11.46 -4.38
C LEU A 473 28.72 -12.09 -4.77
N GLU A 474 29.12 -11.97 -6.04
CA GLU A 474 30.44 -12.41 -6.52
C GLU A 474 31.58 -11.47 -6.09
N SER A 475 31.26 -10.22 -5.71
CA SER A 475 32.26 -9.25 -5.29
C SER A 475 32.85 -9.61 -3.92
N SER A 476 34.14 -9.96 -3.88
CA SER A 476 34.84 -10.28 -2.64
C SER A 476 35.51 -9.03 -2.05
N ARG A 477 34.82 -8.31 -1.17
CA ARG A 477 35.38 -7.23 -0.36
C ARG A 477 35.21 -7.56 1.13
N GLU A 478 36.25 -7.31 1.93
CA GLU A 478 36.24 -7.67 3.37
C GLU A 478 35.49 -6.63 4.23
N ASP A 479 35.32 -5.41 3.73
CA ASP A 479 34.76 -4.25 4.43
C ASP A 479 33.28 -3.96 4.12
N VAL A 480 32.67 -4.76 3.25
CA VAL A 480 31.23 -4.70 2.93
C VAL A 480 30.61 -6.08 3.02
N ARG A 481 29.31 -6.10 3.31
CA ARG A 481 28.50 -7.30 3.41
C ARG A 481 27.17 -7.09 2.71
N VAL A 482 26.72 -8.15 2.03
CA VAL A 482 25.36 -8.23 1.51
C VAL A 482 24.44 -8.72 2.63
N LEU A 483 23.37 -7.97 2.87
CA LEU A 483 22.30 -8.31 3.79
C LEU A 483 21.14 -8.83 2.95
N GLU A 484 20.70 -10.05 3.24
CA GLU A 484 19.60 -10.71 2.55
C GLU A 484 18.42 -10.84 3.51
N THR A 485 17.26 -10.32 3.12
CA THR A 485 16.03 -10.40 3.89
C THR A 485 14.85 -10.81 3.01
N PRO A 486 13.85 -11.54 3.55
CA PRO A 486 12.59 -11.73 2.86
C PRO A 486 11.91 -10.39 2.58
N SER A 487 11.27 -10.22 1.42
CA SER A 487 10.39 -9.08 1.17
C SER A 487 8.99 -9.34 1.73
N TRP A 488 8.37 -8.28 2.28
CA TRP A 488 6.94 -8.23 2.56
C TRP A 488 6.14 -7.63 1.40
N SER A 489 6.84 -7.09 0.41
CA SER A 489 6.24 -6.56 -0.80
C SER A 489 6.14 -7.65 -1.86
N PHE A 490 5.19 -7.51 -2.78
CA PHE A 490 5.00 -8.47 -3.87
C PHE A 490 4.65 -7.75 -5.16
N TYR A 491 5.06 -8.31 -6.28
CA TYR A 491 4.63 -7.86 -7.60
C TYR A 491 3.31 -8.52 -7.98
N HIS A 492 2.40 -7.76 -8.57
CA HIS A 492 1.11 -8.27 -9.01
C HIS A 492 0.60 -7.61 -10.28
N LEU A 493 -0.37 -8.28 -10.90
CA LEU A 493 -1.26 -7.73 -11.89
C LEU A 493 -2.58 -7.32 -11.23
N GLY A 494 -2.81 -6.01 -11.12
CA GLY A 494 -4.03 -5.44 -10.56
C GLY A 494 -5.12 -5.23 -11.61
N PHE A 495 -6.37 -5.54 -11.26
CA PHE A 495 -7.54 -5.35 -12.12
C PHE A 495 -8.41 -4.19 -11.64
N ASN A 496 -8.93 -3.38 -12.57
CA ASN A 496 -10.00 -2.45 -12.23
C ASN A 496 -11.37 -3.14 -12.35
N ALA A 497 -11.85 -3.76 -11.28
CA ALA A 497 -13.12 -4.49 -11.26
C ALA A 497 -14.35 -3.61 -11.57
N ARG A 498 -14.20 -2.28 -11.53
CA ARG A 498 -15.22 -1.30 -11.95
C ARG A 498 -15.43 -1.26 -13.47
N LYS A 499 -14.51 -1.83 -14.27
CA LYS A 499 -14.55 -1.87 -15.73
C LYS A 499 -14.75 -3.29 -16.25
N ALA A 500 -15.62 -3.46 -17.24
CA ALA A 500 -15.76 -4.73 -17.94
C ALA A 500 -14.57 -4.98 -18.88
N PRO A 501 -14.06 -6.22 -19.00
CA PRO A 501 -14.53 -7.46 -18.38
C PRO A 501 -13.91 -7.78 -17.01
N PHE A 502 -13.12 -6.89 -16.44
CA PHE A 502 -12.29 -7.14 -15.26
C PHE A 502 -13.09 -7.42 -13.98
N GLY A 503 -14.37 -7.04 -13.90
CA GLY A 503 -15.27 -7.45 -12.82
C GLY A 503 -15.63 -8.94 -12.82
N ASN A 504 -15.40 -9.69 -13.90
CA ASN A 504 -15.73 -11.11 -14.00
C ASN A 504 -14.60 -12.00 -13.45
N PRO A 505 -14.80 -12.76 -12.35
CA PRO A 505 -13.77 -13.64 -11.80
C PRO A 505 -13.30 -14.72 -12.78
N ARG A 506 -14.17 -15.22 -13.67
CA ARG A 506 -13.76 -16.20 -14.69
C ARG A 506 -12.75 -15.63 -15.67
N PHE A 507 -12.87 -14.34 -16.01
CA PHE A 507 -11.89 -13.65 -16.85
C PHE A 507 -10.55 -13.51 -16.12
N ARG A 508 -10.58 -13.00 -14.88
CA ARG A 508 -9.37 -12.80 -14.07
C ARG A 508 -8.61 -14.11 -13.83
N ARG A 509 -9.32 -15.21 -13.54
CA ARG A 509 -8.73 -16.55 -13.43
C ARG A 509 -8.04 -16.99 -14.72
N VAL A 510 -8.67 -16.84 -15.88
CA VAL A 510 -8.00 -17.20 -17.16
C VAL A 510 -6.79 -16.32 -17.40
N VAL A 511 -6.87 -15.03 -17.10
CA VAL A 511 -5.73 -14.10 -17.21
C VAL A 511 -4.57 -14.51 -16.30
N GLY A 512 -4.82 -14.92 -15.05
CA GLY A 512 -3.77 -15.41 -14.16
C GLY A 512 -3.02 -16.62 -14.74
N ARG A 513 -3.76 -17.51 -15.41
CA ARG A 513 -3.19 -18.68 -16.11
C ARG A 513 -2.40 -18.35 -17.37
N LEU A 514 -2.38 -17.09 -17.82
CA LEU A 514 -1.54 -16.66 -18.93
C LEU A 514 -0.10 -16.33 -18.50
N LEU A 515 0.17 -16.31 -17.19
CA LEU A 515 1.45 -15.91 -16.64
C LEU A 515 2.23 -17.13 -16.15
N ASP A 516 3.37 -17.42 -16.79
CA ASP A 516 4.32 -18.40 -16.30
C ASP A 516 5.18 -17.73 -15.22
N LYS A 517 4.73 -17.81 -13.96
CA LYS A 517 5.36 -17.06 -12.86
C LYS A 517 6.80 -17.53 -12.59
N GLU A 518 7.10 -18.81 -12.77
CA GLU A 518 8.47 -19.34 -12.66
C GLU A 518 9.37 -18.76 -13.75
N TRP A 519 8.90 -18.79 -15.00
CA TRP A 519 9.64 -18.20 -16.09
C TRP A 519 9.83 -16.68 -15.92
N LEU A 520 8.82 -15.96 -15.41
CA LEU A 520 8.91 -14.53 -15.12
C LEU A 520 9.96 -14.22 -14.06
N VAL A 521 10.07 -15.05 -13.02
CA VAL A 521 11.11 -14.92 -11.99
C VAL A 521 12.49 -15.05 -12.60
N GLU A 522 12.71 -16.08 -13.42
CA GLU A 522 14.01 -16.30 -14.08
C GLU A 522 14.35 -15.19 -15.10
N ASP A 523 13.39 -14.74 -15.91
CA ASP A 523 13.63 -13.78 -17.00
C ASP A 523 13.71 -12.32 -16.52
N VAL A 524 12.99 -11.96 -15.45
CA VAL A 524 12.88 -10.57 -14.97
C VAL A 524 13.71 -10.30 -13.72
N PHE A 525 13.81 -11.27 -12.81
CA PHE A 525 14.47 -11.10 -11.50
C PHE A 525 15.82 -11.83 -11.44
N ASP A 526 16.28 -12.42 -12.54
CA ASP A 526 17.53 -13.20 -12.58
C ASP A 526 17.57 -14.31 -11.50
N GLY A 527 16.40 -14.84 -11.10
CA GLY A 527 16.25 -15.86 -10.06
C GLY A 527 16.17 -15.33 -8.62
N HIS A 528 16.29 -14.02 -8.40
CA HIS A 528 16.21 -13.36 -7.08
C HIS A 528 14.78 -12.99 -6.67
N ALA A 529 13.84 -13.90 -6.91
CA ALA A 529 12.46 -13.78 -6.47
C ALA A 529 11.84 -15.17 -6.33
N ARG A 530 10.73 -15.23 -5.60
CA ARG A 530 9.94 -16.46 -5.42
C ARG A 530 8.57 -16.28 -6.06
N PRO A 531 8.13 -17.18 -6.97
CA PRO A 531 6.77 -17.13 -7.49
C PRO A 531 5.78 -17.46 -6.38
N VAL A 532 4.62 -16.79 -6.38
CA VAL A 532 3.60 -16.98 -5.34
C VAL A 532 2.19 -17.10 -5.90
N ALA A 533 1.37 -17.93 -5.24
CA ALA A 533 -0.06 -18.03 -5.49
C ALA A 533 -0.87 -17.06 -4.62
N THR A 534 -0.37 -16.82 -3.41
CA THR A 534 -0.95 -15.96 -2.38
C THR A 534 0.07 -14.92 -1.91
N PRO A 535 -0.35 -13.69 -1.62
CA PRO A 535 0.57 -12.59 -1.35
C PRO A 535 1.01 -12.47 0.13
N VAL A 536 1.06 -13.59 0.86
CA VAL A 536 1.40 -13.61 2.31
C VAL A 536 2.74 -14.29 2.54
N THR A 537 3.31 -14.11 3.73
CA THR A 537 4.52 -14.81 4.14
C THR A 537 4.26 -16.33 4.27
N PRO A 538 5.29 -17.18 4.08
CA PRO A 538 5.11 -18.63 3.94
C PRO A 538 4.35 -19.32 5.07
N GLU A 539 4.48 -18.84 6.31
CA GLU A 539 3.83 -19.36 7.50
C GLU A 539 2.30 -19.27 7.46
N TRP A 540 1.73 -18.34 6.66
CA TRP A 540 0.29 -18.20 6.48
C TRP A 540 -0.26 -18.97 5.29
N VAL A 541 0.59 -19.56 4.45
CA VAL A 541 0.16 -20.25 3.23
C VAL A 541 -0.39 -21.63 3.59
N PRO A 542 -1.67 -21.94 3.34
CA PRO A 542 -2.20 -23.27 3.61
C PRO A 542 -1.64 -24.29 2.62
N ASP A 543 -1.52 -25.56 3.04
CA ASP A 543 -1.03 -26.69 2.22
C ASP A 543 -1.63 -26.74 0.81
N ALA A 544 -2.91 -26.40 0.67
CA ALA A 544 -3.63 -26.43 -0.61
C ALA A 544 -3.17 -25.36 -1.62
N LEU A 545 -2.49 -24.31 -1.14
CA LEU A 545 -2.00 -23.17 -1.93
C LEU A 545 -0.47 -23.08 -1.95
N GLU A 546 0.24 -24.06 -1.37
CA GLU A 546 1.69 -24.13 -1.45
C GLU A 546 2.18 -24.24 -2.90
N TRP A 547 3.19 -23.43 -3.23
CA TRP A 547 3.84 -23.47 -4.52
C TRP A 547 4.69 -24.73 -4.67
N ASN A 548 4.32 -25.61 -5.60
CA ASN A 548 4.99 -26.90 -5.82
C ASN A 548 5.38 -27.11 -7.30
N GLY A 549 6.09 -26.12 -7.86
CA GLY A 549 6.53 -26.14 -9.27
C GLY A 549 5.52 -25.57 -10.26
N GLU A 550 4.34 -25.15 -9.79
CA GLU A 550 3.28 -24.50 -10.57
C GLU A 550 2.31 -23.80 -9.60
N ASP A 551 1.57 -22.82 -10.11
CA ASP A 551 0.48 -22.17 -9.37
C ASP A 551 -0.68 -23.16 -9.12
N PRO A 552 -1.01 -23.50 -7.85
CA PRO A 552 -2.08 -24.44 -7.52
C PRO A 552 -3.49 -23.91 -7.83
N ALA A 553 -3.67 -22.59 -7.88
CA ALA A 553 -4.97 -21.95 -8.09
C ALA A 553 -5.25 -21.63 -9.56
N VAL A 554 -4.22 -21.17 -10.28
CA VAL A 554 -4.26 -20.73 -11.68
C VAL A 554 -3.08 -21.32 -12.48
N PRO A 555 -3.03 -22.64 -12.68
CA PRO A 555 -1.94 -23.31 -13.40
C PRO A 555 -1.76 -22.76 -14.82
N PHE A 556 -0.50 -22.62 -15.23
CA PHE A 556 -0.10 -21.93 -16.46
C PHE A 556 -0.61 -22.69 -17.69
N LEU A 557 -1.12 -21.97 -18.69
CA LEU A 557 -1.67 -22.52 -19.93
C LEU A 557 -0.57 -22.75 -20.97
N GLY A 558 0.57 -23.30 -20.58
CA GLY A 558 1.74 -23.42 -21.43
C GLY A 558 2.90 -24.15 -20.78
N GLU A 559 4.08 -24.04 -21.37
CA GLU A 559 5.34 -24.56 -20.82
C GLU A 559 6.50 -23.61 -21.14
N GLY A 560 7.35 -23.31 -20.15
CA GLY A 560 8.60 -22.57 -20.34
C GLY A 560 8.41 -21.18 -20.97
N GLY A 561 7.46 -20.41 -20.42
CA GLY A 561 7.12 -19.06 -20.85
C GLY A 561 6.30 -18.99 -22.14
N ARG A 562 5.91 -20.13 -22.73
CA ARG A 562 5.16 -20.17 -24.00
C ARG A 562 3.76 -20.71 -23.83
N LEU A 563 2.77 -19.92 -24.22
CA LEU A 563 1.36 -20.30 -24.19
C LEU A 563 1.03 -21.39 -25.20
N ASN A 564 0.13 -22.28 -24.81
CA ASN A 564 -0.54 -23.22 -25.69
C ASN A 564 -1.82 -22.58 -26.24
N GLU A 565 -1.80 -22.18 -27.50
CA GLU A 565 -2.91 -21.48 -28.18
C GLU A 565 -4.27 -22.20 -28.02
N THR A 566 -4.28 -23.54 -28.09
CA THR A 566 -5.53 -24.32 -27.96
C THR A 566 -6.04 -24.27 -26.53
N ALA A 567 -5.17 -24.48 -25.55
CA ALA A 567 -5.53 -24.45 -24.13
C ALA A 567 -6.02 -23.05 -23.70
N VAL A 568 -5.37 -21.98 -24.19
CA VAL A 568 -5.80 -20.59 -23.97
C VAL A 568 -7.19 -20.37 -24.56
N ARG A 569 -7.40 -20.79 -25.81
CA ARG A 569 -8.69 -20.64 -26.47
C ARG A 569 -9.81 -21.35 -25.72
N ASP A 570 -9.59 -22.61 -25.34
CA ASP A 570 -10.57 -23.42 -24.61
C ASP A 570 -10.90 -22.79 -23.25
N ALA A 571 -9.89 -22.31 -22.51
CA ALA A 571 -10.09 -21.67 -21.22
C ALA A 571 -10.97 -20.40 -21.30
N PHE A 572 -10.75 -19.55 -22.30
CA PHE A 572 -11.60 -18.39 -22.54
C PHE A 572 -13.01 -18.76 -23.02
N GLU A 573 -13.15 -19.78 -23.88
CA GLU A 573 -14.47 -20.29 -24.33
C GLU A 573 -15.28 -20.84 -23.14
N ASP A 574 -14.65 -21.61 -22.25
CA ASP A 574 -15.24 -22.10 -21.00
C ASP A 574 -15.62 -20.96 -20.03
N ALA A 575 -14.84 -19.88 -20.01
CA ALA A 575 -15.14 -18.67 -19.27
C ALA A 575 -16.27 -17.81 -19.91
N GLY A 576 -16.78 -18.22 -21.08
CA GLY A 576 -17.90 -17.57 -21.77
C GLY A 576 -17.48 -16.50 -22.79
N PHE A 577 -16.20 -16.41 -23.12
CA PHE A 577 -15.66 -15.52 -24.16
C PHE A 577 -15.63 -16.23 -25.51
N ARG A 578 -15.40 -15.48 -26.59
CA ARG A 578 -15.36 -16.04 -27.95
C ARG A 578 -14.12 -15.56 -28.69
N HIS A 579 -13.63 -16.39 -29.59
CA HIS A 579 -12.58 -16.03 -30.53
C HIS A 579 -13.13 -15.85 -31.94
N ASP A 580 -12.56 -14.91 -32.68
CA ASP A 580 -12.77 -14.71 -34.12
C ASP A 580 -11.41 -14.69 -34.81
N GLY A 581 -11.02 -15.83 -35.39
CA GLY A 581 -9.61 -16.09 -35.70
C GLY A 581 -8.78 -16.07 -34.42
N ASP A 582 -7.66 -15.34 -34.45
CA ASP A 582 -6.73 -15.21 -33.32
C ASP A 582 -7.13 -14.08 -32.35
N ARG A 583 -8.33 -13.49 -32.51
CA ARG A 583 -8.76 -12.33 -31.71
C ARG A 583 -9.76 -12.72 -30.64
N LEU A 584 -9.44 -12.42 -29.38
CA LEU A 584 -10.38 -12.54 -28.28
C LEU A 584 -11.43 -11.43 -28.35
N ARG A 585 -12.69 -11.80 -28.14
CA ARG A 585 -13.85 -10.93 -28.28
C ARG A 585 -14.68 -10.88 -27.01
N VAL A 586 -15.16 -9.68 -26.67
CA VAL A 586 -16.07 -9.45 -25.55
C VAL A 586 -17.38 -8.84 -26.07
N SER A 587 -18.53 -9.38 -25.66
CA SER A 587 -19.82 -8.71 -25.87
C SER A 587 -19.87 -7.50 -24.96
N ARG A 588 -19.93 -6.29 -25.52
CA ARG A 588 -20.20 -5.08 -24.73
C ARG A 588 -21.59 -5.10 -24.11
#